data_AF-A0A8T7JTZ6-F1
#
_entry.id   AF-A0A8T7JTZ6-F1
#
_cell.length_a   1.000
_cell.length_b   1.000
_cell.length_c   1.000
_cell.angle_alpha   90.00
_cell.angle_beta   90.00
_cell.angle_gamma   90.00
#
_symmetry.space_group_name_H-M   'P 1'
#
loop_
_entity.id
_entity.type
_entity.pdbx_description
1 polymer ?
#
loop_
_entity_poly.entity_id
_entity_poly.type
_entity_poly.pdbx_seq_one_letter_code
_entity_poly.pdbx_strand_id
1 'polypeptide(L)'
;MPEAFRDIDFPGAQGTEAFAINNQGQIVGVYFDAAGLGHGYVLDGDPADPEAYTPIDVGDPPLNTYVSGINDEGVIVGSFMDAREERVRGFRLTGTLLEIFDASAEPTDATIVNGINNEGLIYGGYGEFDPILGQPHTCLAYALDPNLNPISRFALEDAPVTVIMGINADGVMSGFYDLDAEDDTQGTHGFLLFGDEPVNPIDIGEGQTVISAINDMGAFVGFNNFSEASVGFLALTNPQRIFLPLIARDANLTP
;
A
#
# COMPACT_ATOMS: atom_id res chain seq x y z
N MET A 1 -23.02 -3.13 24.98
CA MET A 1 -22.40 -4.36 25.50
C MET A 1 -21.00 -4.42 24.90
N PRO A 2 -19.89 -4.57 25.64
CA PRO A 2 -18.58 -4.65 25.00
C PRO A 2 -18.23 -6.13 24.77
N GLU A 3 -18.89 -6.74 23.80
CA GLU A 3 -18.21 -7.68 22.90
C GLU A 3 -18.29 -6.95 21.55
N ALA A 4 -17.23 -6.75 20.78
CA ALA A 4 -16.38 -7.80 20.28
C ALA A 4 -15.10 -7.18 19.70
N PHE A 5 -14.05 -7.08 20.50
CA PHE A 5 -12.70 -7.11 19.96
C PHE A 5 -12.16 -8.51 20.24
N ARG A 6 -11.60 -9.15 19.22
CA ARG A 6 -10.88 -10.42 19.34
C ARG A 6 -9.43 -10.13 19.04
N ASP A 7 -8.56 -10.63 19.91
CA ASP A 7 -7.13 -10.55 19.70
C ASP A 7 -6.73 -11.49 18.55
N ILE A 8 -5.77 -11.06 17.73
CA ILE A 8 -5.15 -11.87 16.68
C ILE A 8 -3.70 -12.04 17.11
N ASP A 9 -3.40 -13.21 17.63
CA ASP A 9 -2.07 -13.54 18.17
C ASP A 9 -1.57 -14.80 17.48
N PHE A 10 -0.58 -14.64 16.59
CA PHE A 10 0.07 -15.77 15.97
C PHE A 10 0.77 -16.62 17.06
N PRO A 11 0.57 -17.95 17.10
CA PRO A 11 1.10 -18.80 18.17
C PRO A 11 2.63 -18.70 18.32
N GLY A 12 3.09 -18.24 19.49
CA GLY A 12 4.52 -18.16 19.83
C GLY A 12 5.25 -16.93 19.31
N ALA A 13 4.56 -16.00 18.63
CA ALA A 13 5.13 -14.74 18.17
C ALA A 13 5.46 -13.78 19.32
N GLN A 14 6.41 -12.87 19.07
CA GLN A 14 6.73 -11.73 19.96
C GLN A 14 5.82 -10.52 19.71
N GLY A 15 5.24 -10.45 18.51
CA GLY A 15 4.26 -9.46 18.09
C GLY A 15 3.55 -9.94 16.84
N THR A 16 2.27 -9.59 16.71
CA THR A 16 1.43 -9.93 15.56
C THR A 16 0.76 -8.66 15.06
N GLU A 17 0.82 -8.43 13.76
CA GLU A 17 0.22 -7.31 13.06
C GLU A 17 -0.70 -7.85 11.97
N ALA A 18 -1.92 -7.31 11.85
CA ALA A 18 -2.88 -7.66 10.80
C ALA A 18 -2.98 -6.49 9.82
N PHE A 19 -2.80 -6.75 8.53
CA PHE A 19 -2.69 -5.71 7.51
C PHE A 19 -3.88 -5.67 6.56
N ALA A 20 -4.43 -6.82 6.18
CA ALA A 20 -5.56 -6.88 5.25
C ALA A 20 -6.53 -8.01 5.57
N ILE A 21 -7.76 -7.85 5.10
CA ILE A 21 -8.85 -8.82 5.22
C ILE A 21 -9.66 -8.83 3.91
N ASN A 22 -10.08 -10.01 3.46
CA ASN A 22 -10.97 -10.14 2.31
C ASN A 22 -12.44 -10.41 2.71
N ASN A 23 -13.36 -10.43 1.75
CA ASN A 23 -14.79 -10.66 2.01
C ASN A 23 -15.12 -12.09 2.48
N GLN A 24 -14.18 -13.03 2.37
CA GLN A 24 -14.32 -14.37 2.95
C GLN A 24 -13.95 -14.39 4.45
N GLY A 25 -13.42 -13.30 4.99
CA GLY A 25 -12.96 -13.19 6.37
C GLY A 25 -11.52 -13.69 6.57
N GLN A 26 -10.80 -14.00 5.50
CA GLN A 26 -9.39 -14.37 5.58
C GLN A 26 -8.57 -13.11 5.87
N ILE A 27 -7.67 -13.20 6.83
CA ILE A 27 -6.83 -12.10 7.30
C ILE A 27 -5.38 -12.42 6.96
N VAL A 28 -4.63 -11.43 6.50
CA VAL A 28 -3.18 -11.55 6.31
C VAL A 28 -2.44 -10.50 7.10
N GLY A 29 -1.21 -10.83 7.49
CA GLY A 29 -0.39 -9.98 8.32
C GLY A 29 1.03 -10.48 8.48
N VAL A 30 1.71 -9.92 9.47
CA VAL A 30 3.07 -10.31 9.85
C VAL A 30 3.14 -10.66 11.33
N TYR A 31 3.93 -11.66 11.67
CA TYR A 31 4.33 -11.95 13.05
C TYR A 31 5.85 -11.92 13.18
N PHE A 32 6.34 -11.61 14.38
CA PHE A 32 7.76 -11.53 14.67
C PHE A 32 8.22 -12.72 15.50
N ASP A 33 9.30 -13.36 15.09
CA ASP A 33 9.92 -14.43 15.87
C ASP A 33 10.79 -13.90 17.03
N ALA A 34 11.43 -14.81 17.78
CA ALA A 34 12.31 -14.44 18.88
C ALA A 34 13.61 -13.74 18.45
N ALA A 35 13.98 -13.82 17.18
CA ALA A 35 15.12 -13.10 16.61
C ALA A 35 14.72 -11.70 16.09
N GLY A 36 13.42 -11.38 16.07
CA GLY A 36 12.87 -10.14 15.53
C GLY A 36 12.69 -10.17 14.01
N LEU A 37 12.77 -11.34 13.38
CA LEU A 37 12.49 -11.51 11.96
C LEU A 37 10.99 -11.48 11.72
N GLY A 38 10.55 -10.74 10.69
CA GLY A 38 9.16 -10.69 10.27
C GLY A 38 8.80 -11.85 9.35
N HIS A 39 7.71 -12.54 9.65
CA HIS A 39 7.15 -13.65 8.90
C HIS A 39 5.73 -13.33 8.47
N GLY A 40 5.36 -13.64 7.24
CA GLY A 40 3.98 -13.50 6.79
C GLY A 40 3.06 -14.54 7.44
N TYR A 41 1.77 -14.26 7.54
CA TYR A 41 0.77 -15.29 7.82
C TYR A 41 -0.54 -15.02 7.08
N VAL A 42 -1.31 -16.10 6.90
CA VAL A 42 -2.75 -16.04 6.64
C VAL A 42 -3.49 -16.70 7.80
N LEU A 43 -4.53 -16.04 8.28
CA LEU A 43 -5.52 -16.55 9.23
C LEU A 43 -6.80 -16.85 8.45
N ASP A 44 -7.23 -18.12 8.45
CA ASP A 44 -8.46 -18.58 7.84
C ASP A 44 -9.26 -19.41 8.84
N GLY A 45 -10.11 -18.73 9.63
CA GLY A 45 -10.90 -19.35 10.68
C GLY A 45 -11.01 -18.50 11.94
N ASP A 46 -11.18 -19.16 13.08
CA ASP A 46 -11.26 -18.47 14.38
C ASP A 46 -9.85 -18.05 14.83
N PRO A 47 -9.58 -16.76 15.14
CA PRO A 47 -8.28 -16.33 15.65
C PRO A 47 -7.86 -16.99 16.96
N ALA A 48 -8.78 -17.61 17.70
CA ALA A 48 -8.47 -18.39 18.89
C ALA A 48 -7.94 -19.81 18.60
N ASP A 49 -8.06 -20.29 17.36
CA ASP A 49 -7.56 -21.59 16.93
C ASP A 49 -6.13 -21.44 16.35
N PRO A 50 -5.10 -21.99 17.00
CA PRO A 50 -3.73 -21.91 16.50
C PRO A 50 -3.54 -22.62 15.15
N GLU A 51 -4.41 -23.58 14.80
CA GLU A 51 -4.34 -24.28 13.51
C GLU A 51 -4.94 -23.46 12.36
N ALA A 52 -5.66 -22.37 12.65
CA ALA A 52 -6.20 -21.46 11.64
C ALA A 52 -5.13 -20.53 11.03
N TYR A 53 -3.93 -20.48 11.61
CA TYR A 53 -2.82 -19.68 11.12
C TYR A 53 -1.88 -20.52 10.25
N THR A 54 -1.60 -20.04 9.04
CA THR A 54 -0.59 -20.62 8.15
C THR A 54 0.54 -19.61 7.93
N PRO A 55 1.80 -19.95 8.24
CA PRO A 55 2.94 -19.07 7.99
C PRO A 55 3.24 -18.96 6.49
N ILE A 56 3.72 -17.79 6.09
CA ILE A 56 4.15 -17.46 4.73
C ILE A 56 5.58 -16.94 4.83
N ASP A 57 6.53 -17.80 4.47
CA ASP A 57 7.96 -17.49 4.44
C ASP A 57 8.46 -17.57 3.00
N VAL A 58 8.99 -16.46 2.50
CA VAL A 58 9.49 -16.34 1.14
C VAL A 58 11.01 -16.16 1.15
N GLY A 59 11.68 -16.79 0.18
CA GLY A 59 13.15 -16.76 0.05
C GLY A 59 13.83 -18.05 0.53
N ASP A 60 15.12 -18.18 0.18
CA ASP A 60 15.94 -19.34 0.56
C ASP A 60 17.42 -18.93 0.78
N PRO A 61 17.87 -18.70 2.02
CA PRO A 61 17.11 -18.85 3.26
C PRO A 61 16.00 -17.77 3.39
N PRO A 62 14.91 -18.06 4.11
CA PRO A 62 13.91 -17.05 4.40
C PRO A 62 14.49 -15.98 5.32
N LEU A 63 14.27 -14.71 4.96
CA LEU A 63 14.49 -13.53 5.79
C LEU A 63 13.13 -12.85 6.03
N ASN A 64 13.10 -11.52 6.15
CA ASN A 64 11.86 -10.80 6.38
C ASN A 64 10.88 -11.02 5.22
N THR A 65 9.66 -11.47 5.56
CA THR A 65 8.52 -11.54 4.65
C THR A 65 7.42 -10.61 5.19
N TYR A 66 7.02 -9.64 4.37
CA TYR A 66 5.97 -8.67 4.68
C TYR A 66 4.80 -8.85 3.73
N VAL A 67 3.69 -9.40 4.22
CA VAL A 67 2.44 -9.48 3.48
C VAL A 67 1.71 -8.13 3.59
N SER A 68 1.20 -7.60 2.49
CA SER A 68 0.53 -6.28 2.48
C SER A 68 -0.91 -6.32 1.98
N GLY A 69 -1.32 -7.35 1.23
CA GLY A 69 -2.67 -7.42 0.69
C GLY A 69 -3.17 -8.83 0.44
N ILE A 70 -4.49 -8.98 0.47
CA ILE A 70 -5.24 -10.17 0.05
C ILE A 70 -6.49 -9.71 -0.70
N ASN A 71 -6.82 -10.34 -1.83
CA ASN A 71 -8.07 -10.10 -2.55
C ASN A 71 -9.16 -11.15 -2.22
N ASP A 72 -10.36 -10.95 -2.74
CA ASP A 72 -11.50 -11.86 -2.52
C ASP A 72 -11.33 -13.25 -3.15
N GLU A 73 -10.37 -13.43 -4.06
CA GLU A 73 -10.01 -14.76 -4.58
C GLU A 73 -8.98 -15.49 -3.72
N GLY A 74 -8.50 -14.84 -2.63
CA GLY A 74 -7.46 -15.38 -1.76
C GLY A 74 -6.04 -15.22 -2.33
N VAL A 75 -5.85 -14.37 -3.33
CA VAL A 75 -4.53 -14.02 -3.84
C VAL A 75 -3.86 -13.08 -2.85
N ILE A 76 -2.70 -13.48 -2.35
CA ILE A 76 -1.92 -12.75 -1.35
C ILE A 76 -0.73 -12.10 -2.04
N VAL A 77 -0.41 -10.86 -1.66
CA VAL A 77 0.76 -10.14 -2.16
C VAL A 77 1.58 -9.53 -1.04
N GLY A 78 2.86 -9.32 -1.29
CA GLY A 78 3.76 -8.74 -0.32
C GLY A 78 5.17 -8.57 -0.86
N SER A 79 6.08 -8.21 0.03
CA SER A 79 7.50 -8.06 -0.28
C SER A 79 8.34 -8.93 0.65
N PHE A 80 9.51 -9.35 0.20
CA PHE A 80 10.45 -10.10 1.05
C PHE A 80 11.89 -9.69 0.78
N MET A 81 12.76 -9.89 1.77
CA MET A 81 14.21 -9.72 1.61
C MET A 81 14.80 -10.96 0.95
N ASP A 82 15.30 -10.82 -0.27
CA ASP A 82 16.03 -11.88 -0.96
C ASP A 82 17.48 -11.92 -0.45
N ALA A 83 17.80 -12.90 0.40
CA ALA A 83 19.12 -13.07 0.98
C ALA A 83 20.24 -13.29 -0.06
N ARG A 84 19.91 -13.76 -1.27
CA ARG A 84 20.89 -14.07 -2.31
C ARG A 84 21.22 -12.87 -3.17
N GLU A 85 20.23 -12.02 -3.39
CA GLU A 85 20.36 -10.80 -4.19
C GLU A 85 20.58 -9.56 -3.32
N GLU A 86 20.48 -9.70 -1.99
CA GLU A 86 20.64 -8.62 -1.01
C GLU A 86 19.70 -7.43 -1.27
N ARG A 87 18.48 -7.71 -1.74
CA ARG A 87 17.48 -6.70 -2.12
C ARG A 87 16.05 -7.12 -1.79
N VAL A 88 15.13 -6.16 -1.75
CA VAL A 88 13.71 -6.43 -1.49
C VAL A 88 12.97 -6.69 -2.80
N ARG A 89 12.19 -7.78 -2.86
CA ARG A 89 11.44 -8.17 -4.05
C ARG A 89 9.96 -8.38 -3.74
N GLY A 90 9.11 -8.21 -4.75
CA GLY A 90 7.68 -8.47 -4.64
C GLY A 90 7.36 -9.94 -4.83
N PHE A 91 6.30 -10.41 -4.18
CA PHE A 91 5.73 -11.73 -4.43
C PHE A 91 4.21 -11.70 -4.55
N ARG A 92 3.68 -12.67 -5.28
CA ARG A 92 2.27 -13.06 -5.32
C ARG A 92 2.16 -14.54 -4.95
N LEU A 93 1.20 -14.85 -4.10
CA LEU A 93 0.86 -16.22 -3.70
C LEU A 93 -0.60 -16.52 -4.08
N THR A 94 -0.78 -17.49 -4.97
CA THR A 94 -2.11 -17.98 -5.38
C THR A 94 -2.27 -19.44 -4.96
N GLY A 95 -2.97 -19.68 -3.86
CA GLY A 95 -2.96 -20.99 -3.20
C GLY A 95 -1.55 -21.34 -2.74
N THR A 96 -0.91 -22.32 -3.40
CA THR A 96 0.49 -22.69 -3.14
C THR A 96 1.46 -22.22 -4.23
N LEU A 97 0.98 -21.56 -5.28
CA LEU A 97 1.81 -21.05 -6.35
C LEU A 97 2.43 -19.72 -5.93
N LEU A 98 3.73 -19.73 -5.66
CA LEU A 98 4.52 -18.54 -5.38
C LEU A 98 5.14 -18.01 -6.67
N GLU A 99 4.90 -16.73 -6.97
CA GLU A 99 5.51 -16.00 -8.05
C GLU A 99 6.27 -14.81 -7.47
N ILE A 100 7.54 -14.68 -7.82
CA ILE A 100 8.41 -13.58 -7.40
C ILE A 100 8.58 -12.64 -8.61
N PHE A 101 8.48 -11.34 -8.38
CA PHE A 101 8.59 -10.33 -9.42
C PHE A 101 9.39 -9.11 -8.99
N ASP A 102 9.86 -8.37 -9.99
CA ASP A 102 10.45 -7.04 -9.84
C ASP A 102 9.61 -6.03 -10.62
N ALA A 103 9.40 -4.86 -10.03
CA ALA A 103 8.66 -3.79 -10.71
C ALA A 103 9.46 -3.17 -11.87
N SER A 104 10.79 -3.21 -11.79
CA SER A 104 11.73 -2.71 -12.81
C SER A 104 12.33 -3.84 -13.64
N ALA A 105 12.69 -3.54 -14.89
CA ALA A 105 13.42 -4.48 -15.75
C ALA A 105 14.91 -4.58 -15.37
N GLU A 106 15.49 -3.46 -14.93
CA GLU A 106 16.83 -3.43 -14.35
C GLU A 106 16.71 -3.53 -12.82
N PRO A 107 17.54 -4.32 -12.13
CA PRO A 107 17.47 -4.48 -10.68
C PRO A 107 17.58 -3.14 -9.93
N THR A 108 16.63 -2.90 -9.02
CA THR A 108 16.67 -1.84 -8.00
C THR A 108 16.83 -2.46 -6.62
N ASP A 109 17.16 -1.65 -5.60
CA ASP A 109 17.32 -2.12 -4.21
C ASP A 109 16.01 -2.66 -3.62
N ALA A 110 14.87 -2.11 -4.06
CA ALA A 110 13.58 -2.54 -3.58
C ALA A 110 12.49 -2.55 -4.66
N THR A 111 11.67 -3.60 -4.63
CA THR A 111 10.28 -3.61 -5.09
C THR A 111 9.40 -3.84 -3.86
N ILE A 112 8.65 -2.81 -3.45
CA ILE A 112 7.72 -2.83 -2.34
C ILE A 112 6.30 -2.97 -2.88
N VAL A 113 5.53 -3.90 -2.33
CA VAL A 113 4.12 -4.10 -2.65
C VAL A 113 3.26 -3.48 -1.56
N ASN A 114 2.39 -2.54 -1.93
CA ASN A 114 1.48 -1.87 -0.99
C ASN A 114 0.11 -2.57 -0.90
N GLY A 115 -0.34 -3.22 -1.98
CA GLY A 115 -1.60 -3.94 -1.95
C GLY A 115 -2.02 -4.56 -3.29
N ILE A 116 -3.21 -5.17 -3.26
CA ILE A 116 -3.89 -5.79 -4.40
C ILE A 116 -5.39 -5.47 -4.32
N ASN A 117 -6.06 -5.28 -5.46
CA ASN A 117 -7.52 -5.14 -5.51
C ASN A 117 -8.21 -6.44 -5.96
N ASN A 118 -9.55 -6.44 -5.99
CA ASN A 118 -10.34 -7.62 -6.39
C ASN A 118 -10.25 -7.99 -7.87
N GLU A 119 -9.79 -7.10 -8.73
CA GLU A 119 -9.49 -7.41 -10.14
C GLU A 119 -8.09 -8.02 -10.30
N GLY A 120 -7.33 -8.19 -9.21
CA GLY A 120 -5.98 -8.73 -9.22
C GLY A 120 -4.90 -7.70 -9.61
N LEU A 121 -5.23 -6.40 -9.59
CA LEU A 121 -4.27 -5.34 -9.85
C LEU A 121 -3.40 -5.12 -8.62
N ILE A 122 -2.08 -5.21 -8.80
CA ILE A 122 -1.08 -5.05 -7.73
C ILE A 122 -0.46 -3.68 -7.84
N TYR A 123 -0.22 -3.00 -6.73
CA TYR A 123 0.42 -1.68 -6.73
C TYR A 123 1.45 -1.53 -5.61
N GLY A 124 2.39 -0.62 -5.82
CA GLY A 124 3.41 -0.32 -4.84
C GLY A 124 4.45 0.67 -5.34
N GLY A 125 5.65 0.59 -4.76
CA GLY A 125 6.79 1.45 -5.09
C GLY A 125 8.06 0.65 -5.36
N TYR A 126 8.98 1.20 -6.14
CA TYR A 126 10.30 0.62 -6.38
C TYR A 126 11.37 1.70 -6.53
N GLY A 127 12.61 1.37 -6.19
CA GLY A 127 13.72 2.31 -6.33
C GLY A 127 14.90 2.01 -5.41
N GLU A 128 15.67 3.05 -5.11
CA GLU A 128 16.85 3.00 -4.26
C GLU A 128 16.46 3.20 -2.78
N PHE A 129 16.91 2.30 -1.92
CA PHE A 129 16.63 2.32 -0.49
C PHE A 129 17.93 2.49 0.27
N ASP A 130 18.08 3.57 1.05
CA ASP A 130 19.26 3.72 1.90
C ASP A 130 19.05 2.97 3.23
N PRO A 131 19.82 1.87 3.47
CA PRO A 131 19.70 1.09 4.69
C PRO A 131 20.16 1.84 5.96
N ILE A 132 20.80 3.01 5.84
CA ILE A 132 21.29 3.83 6.97
C ILE A 132 20.26 4.87 7.41
N LEU A 133 19.45 5.40 6.49
CA LEU A 133 18.45 6.45 6.78
C LEU A 133 17.02 5.90 6.92
N GLY A 134 16.77 4.66 6.49
CA GLY A 134 15.43 4.05 6.60
C GLY A 134 14.36 4.77 5.78
N GLN A 135 14.78 5.55 4.77
CA GLN A 135 13.94 6.36 3.89
C GLN A 135 14.31 6.02 2.44
N PRO A 136 13.34 5.84 1.54
CA PRO A 136 13.63 5.68 0.11
C PRO A 136 14.29 6.96 -0.43
N HIS A 137 15.39 6.83 -1.17
CA HIS A 137 16.04 7.97 -1.85
C HIS A 137 15.29 8.34 -3.13
N THR A 138 14.80 7.32 -3.84
CA THR A 138 13.82 7.46 -4.90
C THR A 138 12.79 6.35 -4.78
N CYS A 139 11.50 6.68 -4.78
CA CYS A 139 10.42 5.70 -4.80
C CYS A 139 9.49 6.01 -5.98
N LEU A 140 9.55 5.18 -7.00
CA LEU A 140 8.70 5.26 -8.18
C LEU A 140 7.50 4.35 -8.02
N ALA A 141 6.33 4.88 -8.33
CA ALA A 141 5.09 4.13 -8.26
C ALA A 141 4.99 3.11 -9.41
N TYR A 142 4.39 1.95 -9.13
CA TYR A 142 4.03 0.99 -10.18
C TYR A 142 2.67 0.36 -9.91
N ALA A 143 2.01 -0.07 -10.99
CA ALA A 143 0.88 -0.97 -10.96
C ALA A 143 1.07 -2.11 -11.98
N LEU A 144 0.69 -3.33 -11.60
CA LEU A 144 0.74 -4.52 -12.43
C LEU A 144 -0.67 -5.10 -12.66
N ASP A 145 -0.86 -5.69 -13.83
CA ASP A 145 -2.04 -6.49 -14.16
C ASP A 145 -1.99 -7.89 -13.49
N PRO A 146 -3.07 -8.68 -13.59
CA PRO A 146 -3.09 -10.04 -13.03
C PRO A 146 -2.12 -11.02 -13.69
N ASN A 147 -1.43 -10.63 -14.75
CA ASN A 147 -0.36 -11.41 -15.38
C ASN A 147 1.03 -10.86 -15.03
N LEU A 148 1.13 -9.93 -14.06
CA LEU A 148 2.35 -9.24 -13.64
C LEU A 148 2.97 -8.36 -14.73
N ASN A 149 2.19 -7.95 -15.74
CA ASN A 149 2.63 -6.96 -16.71
C ASN A 149 2.44 -5.55 -16.13
N PRO A 150 3.39 -4.62 -16.34
CA PRO A 150 3.21 -3.23 -15.94
C PRO A 150 2.00 -2.60 -16.65
N ILE A 151 1.06 -2.07 -15.87
CA ILE A 151 -0.04 -1.21 -16.34
C ILE A 151 0.46 0.23 -16.42
N SER A 152 1.18 0.66 -15.39
CA SER A 152 1.84 1.96 -15.35
C SER A 152 3.10 1.87 -14.52
N ARG A 153 4.15 2.54 -14.98
CA ARG A 153 5.35 2.87 -14.20
C ARG A 153 5.42 4.37 -14.16
N PHE A 154 5.18 4.93 -12.99
CA PHE A 154 4.90 6.34 -12.86
C PHE A 154 5.96 6.98 -11.98
N ALA A 155 6.76 7.85 -12.61
CA ALA A 155 7.66 8.77 -11.97
C ALA A 155 7.15 10.18 -12.29
N LEU A 156 6.76 10.94 -11.28
CA LEU A 156 6.60 12.39 -11.48
C LEU A 156 7.99 12.98 -11.70
N GLU A 157 8.13 13.73 -12.79
CA GLU A 157 9.30 14.57 -13.02
C GLU A 157 9.47 15.48 -11.79
N ASP A 158 10.68 15.53 -11.24
CA ASP A 158 11.05 16.32 -10.05
C ASP A 158 10.44 15.89 -8.69
N ALA A 159 9.79 14.72 -8.62
CA ALA A 159 9.34 14.13 -7.35
C ALA A 159 10.23 12.94 -6.93
N PRO A 160 11.06 13.06 -5.89
CA PRO A 160 11.85 11.93 -5.39
C PRO A 160 10.98 10.77 -4.86
N VAL A 161 9.76 11.06 -4.39
CA VAL A 161 8.86 10.07 -3.79
C VAL A 161 7.50 10.16 -4.45
N THR A 162 7.03 9.04 -5.02
CA THR A 162 5.66 8.85 -5.48
C THR A 162 5.12 7.52 -4.95
N VAL A 163 4.00 7.56 -4.22
CA VAL A 163 3.42 6.40 -3.55
C VAL A 163 1.98 6.20 -4.00
N ILE A 164 1.65 4.99 -4.49
CA ILE A 164 0.26 4.56 -4.68
C ILE A 164 -0.24 3.92 -3.38
N MET A 165 -1.38 4.42 -2.91
CA MET A 165 -2.06 3.97 -1.70
C MET A 165 -3.27 3.07 -1.99
N GLY A 166 -3.87 3.20 -3.18
CA GLY A 166 -5.01 2.39 -3.58
C GLY A 166 -5.21 2.37 -5.10
N ILE A 167 -5.88 1.33 -5.59
CA ILE A 167 -6.29 1.19 -6.98
C ILE A 167 -7.70 0.60 -7.04
N ASN A 168 -8.59 1.23 -7.80
CA ASN A 168 -9.95 0.72 -7.99
C ASN A 168 -10.03 -0.28 -9.16
N ALA A 169 -11.20 -0.91 -9.35
CA ALA A 169 -11.43 -1.88 -10.43
C ALA A 169 -11.18 -1.33 -11.85
N ASP A 170 -11.37 -0.02 -12.06
CA ASP A 170 -11.09 0.65 -13.35
C ASP A 170 -9.59 0.94 -13.56
N GLY A 171 -8.73 0.61 -12.59
CA GLY A 171 -7.30 0.90 -12.62
C GLY A 171 -6.94 2.34 -12.26
N VAL A 172 -7.89 3.11 -11.70
CA VAL A 172 -7.61 4.47 -11.19
C VAL A 172 -6.84 4.34 -9.89
N MET A 173 -5.66 4.92 -9.86
CA MET A 173 -4.76 4.88 -8.71
C MET A 173 -4.88 6.16 -7.90
N SER A 174 -4.90 6.02 -6.57
CA SER A 174 -4.81 7.13 -5.62
C SER A 174 -3.51 7.10 -4.87
N GLY A 175 -2.93 8.26 -4.59
CA GLY A 175 -1.66 8.32 -3.87
C GLY A 175 -1.23 9.71 -3.48
N PHE A 176 0.06 9.83 -3.20
CA PHE A 176 0.72 11.11 -2.98
C PHE A 176 2.13 11.14 -3.55
N TYR A 177 2.67 12.34 -3.74
CA TYR A 177 4.07 12.55 -4.08
C TYR A 177 4.64 13.76 -3.34
N ASP A 178 5.95 13.77 -3.13
CA ASP A 178 6.67 14.90 -2.54
C ASP A 178 7.53 15.56 -3.63
N LEU A 179 7.52 16.90 -3.71
CA LEU A 179 8.40 17.67 -4.59
C LEU A 179 9.61 18.19 -3.81
N ASP A 180 10.80 18.16 -4.43
CA ASP A 180 12.02 18.67 -3.81
C ASP A 180 12.03 20.20 -3.66
N ALA A 181 12.75 20.67 -2.63
CA ALA A 181 12.62 21.97 -1.96
C ALA A 181 13.07 23.24 -2.72
N GLU A 182 12.99 23.28 -4.05
CA GLU A 182 13.49 24.44 -4.82
C GLU A 182 12.48 25.60 -5.01
N ASP A 183 11.18 25.41 -4.77
CA ASP A 183 10.18 26.50 -4.87
C ASP A 183 9.10 26.43 -3.77
N ASP A 184 8.49 27.58 -3.46
CA ASP A 184 7.56 27.82 -2.34
C ASP A 184 6.20 27.08 -2.45
N THR A 185 6.06 26.09 -3.36
CA THR A 185 4.94 25.13 -3.43
C THR A 185 5.17 23.88 -2.59
N GLN A 186 6.08 23.95 -1.62
CA GLN A 186 6.55 22.89 -0.73
C GLN A 186 5.40 22.05 -0.15
N GLY A 187 5.37 20.74 -0.42
CA GLY A 187 4.43 19.86 0.26
C GLY A 187 4.27 18.48 -0.35
N THR A 188 3.64 17.61 0.43
CA THR A 188 3.08 16.36 -0.06
C THR A 188 1.81 16.69 -0.83
N HIS A 189 1.72 16.21 -2.07
CA HIS A 189 0.59 16.45 -2.97
C HIS A 189 -0.19 15.16 -3.20
N GLY A 190 -1.51 15.24 -3.08
CA GLY A 190 -2.39 14.12 -3.38
C GLY A 190 -2.54 13.97 -4.89
N PHE A 191 -2.73 12.74 -5.39
CA PHE A 191 -3.03 12.57 -6.81
C PHE A 191 -4.01 11.43 -7.09
N LEU A 192 -4.70 11.57 -8.23
CA LEU A 192 -5.28 10.45 -8.94
C LEU A 192 -4.58 10.27 -10.29
N LEU A 193 -4.30 9.02 -10.64
CA LEU A 193 -3.68 8.62 -11.89
C LEU A 193 -4.63 7.70 -12.67
N PHE A 194 -4.84 8.02 -13.95
CA PHE A 194 -5.77 7.34 -14.85
C PHE A 194 -4.99 6.66 -15.97
N GLY A 195 -4.49 5.44 -15.75
CA GLY A 195 -3.59 4.78 -16.69
C GLY A 195 -2.27 5.56 -16.82
N ASP A 196 -1.88 5.89 -18.06
CA ASP A 196 -0.66 6.66 -18.37
C ASP A 196 -0.93 8.17 -18.59
N GLU A 197 -2.13 8.65 -18.22
CA GLU A 197 -2.46 10.07 -18.30
C GLU A 197 -1.62 10.90 -17.31
N PRO A 198 -1.38 12.20 -17.57
CA PRO A 198 -0.70 13.07 -16.63
C PRO A 198 -1.36 13.05 -15.25
N VAL A 199 -0.55 13.11 -14.19
CA VAL A 199 -1.06 13.18 -12.81
C VAL A 199 -2.00 14.36 -12.67
N ASN A 200 -3.15 14.09 -12.05
CA ASN A 200 -4.08 15.12 -11.65
C ASN A 200 -3.83 15.41 -10.16
N PRO A 201 -3.04 16.45 -9.82
CA PRO A 201 -2.80 16.81 -8.44
C PRO A 201 -4.10 17.27 -7.80
N ILE A 202 -4.28 16.87 -6.55
CA ILE A 202 -5.43 17.18 -5.72
C ILE A 202 -4.86 17.69 -4.41
N ASP A 203 -4.86 19.02 -4.29
CA ASP A 203 -4.44 19.73 -3.09
C ASP A 203 -5.63 20.48 -2.49
N ILE A 204 -5.80 20.37 -1.16
CA ILE A 204 -6.89 21.07 -0.47
C ILE A 204 -6.31 22.21 0.37
N GLY A 205 -6.28 23.41 -0.23
CA GLY A 205 -5.75 24.61 0.42
C GLY A 205 -4.23 24.61 0.44
N GLU A 206 -3.64 25.09 1.54
CA GLU A 206 -2.17 25.15 1.76
C GLU A 206 -1.64 23.94 2.53
N GLY A 207 -2.46 22.89 2.70
CA GLY A 207 -2.09 21.69 3.45
C GLY A 207 -1.37 20.64 2.60
N GLN A 208 -0.62 19.78 3.27
CA GLN A 208 -0.01 18.59 2.67
C GLN A 208 -1.10 17.52 2.48
N THR A 209 -1.40 17.16 1.23
CA THR A 209 -2.52 16.29 0.87
C THR A 209 -2.06 14.86 0.63
N VAL A 210 -2.74 13.90 1.27
CA VAL A 210 -2.57 12.47 1.01
C VAL A 210 -3.92 11.86 0.66
N ILE A 211 -3.98 11.14 -0.47
CA ILE A 211 -5.14 10.32 -0.81
C ILE A 211 -4.84 8.87 -0.43
N SER A 212 -5.54 8.38 0.58
CA SER A 212 -5.22 7.10 1.23
C SER A 212 -5.98 5.91 0.67
N ALA A 213 -7.13 6.12 0.05
CA ALA A 213 -7.90 5.05 -0.58
C ALA A 213 -8.87 5.58 -1.63
N ILE A 214 -9.18 4.72 -2.61
CA ILE A 214 -10.22 4.91 -3.62
C ILE A 214 -11.04 3.62 -3.74
N ASN A 215 -12.34 3.75 -3.97
CA ASN A 215 -13.24 2.61 -4.22
C ASN A 215 -13.66 2.52 -5.70
N ASP A 216 -14.36 1.45 -6.04
CA ASP A 216 -14.80 1.15 -7.41
C ASP A 216 -15.87 2.11 -7.96
N MET A 217 -16.48 2.94 -7.10
CA MET A 217 -17.37 4.01 -7.54
C MET A 217 -16.61 5.32 -7.84
N GLY A 218 -15.29 5.33 -7.68
CA GLY A 218 -14.47 6.53 -7.81
C GLY A 218 -14.56 7.48 -6.61
N ALA A 219 -15.10 7.03 -5.48
CA ALA A 219 -15.03 7.76 -4.23
C ALA A 219 -13.68 7.52 -3.57
N PHE A 220 -13.07 8.58 -3.07
CA PHE A 220 -11.76 8.51 -2.42
C PHE A 220 -11.74 9.32 -1.14
N VAL A 221 -10.91 8.85 -0.22
CA VAL A 221 -10.67 9.46 1.08
C VAL A 221 -9.21 9.81 1.22
N GLY A 222 -8.95 10.77 2.09
CA GLY A 222 -7.61 11.21 2.37
C GLY A 222 -7.60 12.14 3.56
N PHE A 223 -6.45 12.75 3.80
CA PHE A 223 -6.29 13.77 4.81
C PHE A 223 -5.38 14.89 4.31
N ASN A 224 -5.55 16.05 4.90
CA ASN A 224 -4.69 17.21 4.75
C ASN A 224 -4.02 17.51 6.07
N ASN A 225 -2.69 17.62 6.07
CA ASN A 225 -1.93 18.09 7.21
C ASN A 225 -1.63 19.58 7.03
N PHE A 226 -2.12 20.37 7.98
CA PHE A 226 -1.77 21.77 8.16
C PHE A 226 -0.79 21.89 9.34
N SER A 227 -0.20 23.06 9.50
CA SER A 227 0.76 23.34 10.59
C SER A 227 0.19 23.06 12.00
N GLU A 228 -1.13 23.18 12.19
CA GLU A 228 -1.78 23.06 13.51
C GLU A 228 -2.86 21.96 13.58
N ALA A 229 -3.23 21.33 12.47
CA ALA A 229 -4.31 20.33 12.44
C ALA A 229 -4.20 19.37 11.25
N SER A 230 -4.78 18.18 11.41
CA SER A 230 -5.02 17.24 10.31
C SER A 230 -6.52 17.10 10.05
N VAL A 231 -6.96 17.22 8.80
CA VAL A 231 -8.38 17.15 8.42
C VAL A 231 -8.59 16.07 7.36
N GLY A 232 -9.41 15.07 7.69
CA GLY A 232 -9.85 14.06 6.74
C GLY A 232 -10.88 14.60 5.74
N PHE A 233 -10.90 14.06 4.53
CA PHE A 233 -11.87 14.41 3.49
C PHE A 233 -12.41 13.18 2.75
N LEU A 234 -13.57 13.37 2.12
CA LEU A 234 -14.21 12.46 1.18
C LEU A 234 -14.57 13.23 -0.10
N ALA A 235 -14.18 12.70 -1.25
CA ALA A 235 -14.47 13.28 -2.55
C ALA A 235 -14.85 12.19 -3.58
N LEU A 236 -15.45 12.62 -4.68
CA LEU A 236 -15.81 11.76 -5.82
C LEU A 236 -15.08 12.24 -7.07
N THR A 237 -14.62 11.31 -7.88
CA THR A 237 -14.34 11.59 -9.29
C THR A 237 -15.66 11.68 -10.05
N ASN A 238 -15.88 12.75 -10.82
CA ASN A 238 -16.98 12.79 -11.76
C ASN A 238 -16.51 12.37 -13.17
N PRO A 239 -17.43 12.12 -14.13
CA PRO A 239 -17.07 11.73 -15.51
C PRO A 239 -16.21 12.74 -16.29
N GLN A 240 -16.15 13.98 -15.83
CA GLN A 240 -15.30 15.07 -16.36
C GLN A 240 -13.99 15.23 -15.57
N ARG A 241 -13.68 14.33 -14.62
CA ARG A 241 -12.53 14.44 -13.69
C ARG A 241 -12.57 15.70 -12.82
N ILE A 242 -13.77 16.25 -12.55
CA ILE A 242 -13.99 17.43 -11.69
C ILE A 242 -14.40 16.98 -10.29
N PHE A 243 -13.79 17.60 -9.28
CA PHE A 243 -13.96 17.28 -7.87
C PHE A 243 -15.09 18.08 -7.22
N LEU A 244 -15.90 17.42 -6.41
CA LEU A 244 -16.84 18.06 -5.49
C LEU A 244 -16.51 17.56 -4.08
N PRO A 245 -15.97 18.40 -3.17
CA PRO A 245 -15.78 17.98 -1.79
C PRO A 245 -17.15 17.67 -1.19
N LEU A 246 -17.37 16.43 -0.73
CA LEU A 246 -18.65 16.08 -0.07
C LEU A 246 -18.66 16.56 1.37
N ILE A 247 -17.52 16.45 2.07
CA ILE A 247 -17.37 16.88 3.46
C ILE A 247 -15.90 17.27 3.67
N ALA A 248 -15.60 18.57 3.72
CA ALA A 248 -14.46 19.09 4.47
C ALA A 248 -15.04 19.71 5.73
N ARG A 249 -14.73 19.17 6.91
CA ARG A 249 -15.11 19.86 8.15
C ARG A 249 -14.32 21.17 8.19
N ASP A 250 -15.04 22.29 8.14
CA ASP A 250 -14.48 23.61 8.44
C ASP A 250 -13.86 23.56 9.84
N ALA A 251 -12.57 23.88 9.95
CA ALA A 251 -11.83 23.91 11.20
C ALA A 251 -12.40 24.92 12.22
N ASN A 252 -13.39 25.74 11.83
CA ASN A 252 -14.01 26.77 12.66
C ASN A 252 -15.38 26.42 13.27
N LEU A 253 -15.88 25.20 13.11
CA LEU A 253 -17.13 24.78 13.77
C LEU A 253 -16.84 24.00 15.05
N THR A 254 -16.93 24.69 16.20
CA THR A 254 -17.02 24.08 17.53
C THR A 254 -18.30 23.25 17.69
N PRO A 255 -18.29 22.21 18.55
CA PRO A 255 -19.30 21.15 18.59
C PRO A 255 -20.73 21.62 18.90
#